data_AF-A0A377GFV5-F1
#
_entry.id   AF-A0A377GFV5-F1
#
_cell.length_a   1.000
_cell.length_b   1.000
_cell.length_c   1.000
_cell.angle_alpha   90.00
_cell.angle_beta   90.00
_cell.angle_gamma   90.00
#
_symmetry.space_group_name_H-M   'P 1'
#
loop_
_entity.id
_entity.type
_entity.pdbx_description
1 polymer ?
#
loop_
_entity_poly.entity_id
_entity_poly.type
_entity_poly.pdbx_seq_one_letter_code
_entity_poly.pdbx_strand_id
1 'polypeptide(L)'
;MQESIEFDVTGERDGIVEVVIDDVSSELTTLQQSWLDFAPKTESGAIDLTKAERFAEGGTHVLYRFPDAPFVIKLMKQNPNPKELEELEKKYAVLYDCFDRDNKQRCIREQHSTRQVLLPGKEPQNAALSIVPYEKCFKSKVKFDFKIEPAELDPYLMEHNKELCDKVNKALIQNDHSESSFDFNDYASVDERIGAILNRLDSDPKLRDIMIEFLNHYRDFYQKTNIIMDAMGFENILFFKDEHDDWQFKIGSVIKHDTGKYTNELFNALHAEKEVDLNSFVNFTHAYFSPANIRAVNVCAMRLGLEPVIRDVMIDSKDLFTIAQRLSLPERMLAYARHGDFEQVGKILEANKELLNFDLRCFWAYALIADEYVNHGQPPKALKGYLDTVSKLPVILPENKDDAKRVHDAKTAIIDRKNIQDKKIMLHQELTMFLPSSLSTTTMTQNYKKQLQESKSESPADMFISYN
;
A
#
# COMPACT_ATOMS: atom_id res chain seq x y z
N MET A 1 -43.45 17.86 -19.17
CA MET A 1 -43.65 18.23 -17.76
C MET A 1 -42.56 19.22 -17.43
N GLN A 2 -42.92 20.39 -16.91
CA GLN A 2 -41.97 21.47 -16.59
C GLN A 2 -41.38 21.15 -15.21
N GLU A 3 -40.07 20.91 -15.14
CA GLU A 3 -39.34 20.77 -13.89
C GLU A 3 -39.01 22.15 -13.33
N SER A 4 -39.30 22.34 -12.04
CA SER A 4 -38.97 23.55 -11.29
C SER A 4 -37.63 23.36 -10.58
N ILE A 5 -36.69 24.25 -10.85
CA ILE A 5 -35.41 24.36 -10.12
C ILE A 5 -35.66 25.18 -8.86
N GLU A 6 -35.31 24.64 -7.71
CA GLU A 6 -35.42 25.32 -6.41
C GLU A 6 -34.04 25.89 -6.04
N PHE A 7 -33.97 27.19 -5.75
CA PHE A 7 -32.72 27.88 -5.39
C PHE A 7 -32.71 28.16 -3.89
N ASP A 8 -31.68 27.70 -3.19
CA ASP A 8 -31.45 28.03 -1.79
C ASP A 8 -30.42 29.18 -1.70
N VAL A 9 -30.86 30.36 -1.23
CA VAL A 9 -30.03 31.56 -1.17
C VAL A 9 -29.53 31.76 0.26
N THR A 10 -28.26 31.44 0.50
CA THR A 10 -27.63 31.54 1.83
C THR A 10 -26.71 32.76 1.94
N GLY A 11 -27.33 33.95 2.01
CA GLY A 11 -26.71 35.17 2.55
C GLY A 11 -26.12 36.16 1.53
N GLU A 12 -26.49 37.43 1.67
CA GLU A 12 -25.88 38.55 0.96
C GLU A 12 -24.63 39.08 1.71
N ARG A 13 -23.47 39.03 1.06
CA ARG A 13 -22.40 40.01 1.29
C ARG A 13 -21.88 40.50 -0.07
N ASP A 14 -21.80 41.82 -0.21
CA ASP A 14 -21.10 42.53 -1.28
C ASP A 14 -21.57 42.26 -2.73
N GLY A 15 -22.87 42.03 -2.93
CA GLY A 15 -23.48 42.06 -4.28
C GLY A 15 -23.06 40.92 -5.22
N ILE A 16 -22.44 39.87 -4.68
CA ILE A 16 -22.19 38.60 -5.38
C ILE A 16 -23.17 37.57 -4.81
N VAL A 17 -24.07 37.08 -5.65
CA VAL A 17 -24.91 35.91 -5.32
C VAL A 17 -24.07 34.68 -5.60
N GLU A 18 -23.60 34.01 -4.54
CA GLU A 18 -23.04 32.67 -4.66
C GLU A 18 -24.21 31.69 -4.86
N VAL A 19 -24.37 31.21 -6.10
CA VAL A 19 -25.30 30.11 -6.40
C VAL A 19 -24.47 28.83 -6.36
N VAL A 20 -24.58 28.07 -5.27
CA VAL A 20 -24.07 26.69 -5.22
C VAL A 20 -25.09 25.80 -5.91
N ILE A 21 -24.78 25.35 -7.12
CA ILE A 21 -25.58 24.34 -7.83
C ILE A 21 -25.09 22.97 -7.35
N ASP A 22 -25.80 22.39 -6.38
CA ASP A 22 -25.48 21.09 -5.75
C ASP A 22 -26.09 19.88 -6.50
N ASP A 23 -26.36 20.05 -7.80
CA ASP A 23 -27.18 19.12 -8.61
C ASP A 23 -26.46 17.78 -8.89
N VAL A 24 -25.12 17.80 -8.94
CA VAL A 24 -24.31 16.59 -9.20
C VAL A 24 -24.32 15.64 -7.99
N SER A 25 -24.47 16.16 -6.77
CA SER A 25 -24.46 15.37 -5.53
C SER A 25 -25.75 14.55 -5.36
N SER A 26 -26.89 15.15 -5.72
CA SER A 26 -28.22 14.53 -5.60
C SER A 26 -28.45 13.42 -6.64
N GLU A 27 -28.02 13.63 -7.89
CA GLU A 27 -28.12 12.63 -8.96
C GLU A 27 -27.26 11.39 -8.69
N LEU A 28 -26.03 11.59 -8.20
CA LEU A 28 -25.09 10.50 -7.94
C LEU A 28 -25.50 9.66 -6.73
N THR A 29 -26.05 10.30 -5.70
CA THR A 29 -26.67 9.62 -4.54
C THR A 29 -27.87 8.79 -4.97
N THR A 30 -28.71 9.32 -5.86
CA THR A 30 -29.88 8.61 -6.42
C THR A 30 -29.44 7.41 -7.26
N LEU A 31 -28.37 7.56 -8.05
CA LEU A 31 -27.79 6.49 -8.85
C LEU A 31 -27.18 5.39 -7.98
N GLN A 32 -26.40 5.73 -6.96
CA GLN A 32 -25.81 4.77 -6.01
C GLN A 32 -26.89 3.99 -5.25
N GLN A 33 -27.97 4.67 -4.85
CA GLN A 33 -29.11 4.03 -4.21
C GLN A 33 -29.84 3.09 -5.18
N SER A 34 -29.95 3.45 -6.47
CA SER A 34 -30.51 2.54 -7.49
C SER A 34 -29.63 1.30 -7.71
N TRP A 35 -28.30 1.42 -7.63
CA TRP A 35 -27.38 0.28 -7.74
C TRP A 35 -27.57 -0.75 -6.62
N LEU A 36 -27.91 -0.31 -5.41
CA LEU A 36 -28.28 -1.21 -4.30
C LEU A 36 -29.50 -2.07 -4.60
N ASP A 37 -30.41 -1.58 -5.43
CA ASP A 37 -31.60 -2.34 -5.80
C ASP A 37 -31.30 -3.42 -6.85
N PHE A 38 -30.23 -3.26 -7.61
CA PHE A 38 -29.72 -4.30 -8.52
C PHE A 38 -28.85 -5.35 -7.81
N ALA A 39 -28.34 -5.08 -6.62
CA ALA A 39 -27.57 -6.05 -5.87
C ALA A 39 -28.48 -7.24 -5.45
N PRO A 40 -28.08 -8.50 -5.71
CA PRO A 40 -28.77 -9.67 -5.19
C PRO A 40 -29.01 -9.59 -3.68
N LYS A 41 -30.25 -9.85 -3.24
CA LYS A 41 -30.64 -9.86 -1.83
C LYS A 41 -31.08 -11.24 -1.38
N THR A 42 -30.88 -11.56 -0.11
CA THR A 42 -31.49 -12.73 0.56
C THR A 42 -32.99 -12.51 0.78
N GLU A 43 -33.71 -13.54 1.23
CA GLU A 43 -35.12 -13.40 1.64
C GLU A 43 -35.30 -12.40 2.79
N SER A 44 -34.29 -12.25 3.66
CA SER A 44 -34.28 -11.26 4.74
C SER A 44 -33.95 -9.84 4.27
N GLY A 45 -33.66 -9.64 2.98
CA GLY A 45 -33.29 -8.35 2.40
C GLY A 45 -31.82 -7.96 2.56
N ALA A 46 -30.96 -8.84 3.09
CA ALA A 46 -29.52 -8.61 3.19
C ALA A 46 -28.87 -8.70 1.80
N ILE A 47 -27.84 -7.88 1.54
CA ILE A 47 -27.06 -7.98 0.30
C ILE A 47 -26.29 -9.31 0.31
N ASP A 48 -26.54 -10.14 -0.69
CA ASP A 48 -26.00 -11.49 -0.77
C ASP A 48 -24.63 -11.50 -1.47
N LEU A 49 -23.57 -11.20 -0.70
CA LEU A 49 -22.19 -11.19 -1.22
C LEU A 49 -21.65 -12.59 -1.52
N THR A 50 -22.38 -13.66 -1.21
CA THR A 50 -22.01 -15.03 -1.65
C THR A 50 -22.15 -15.21 -3.16
N LYS A 51 -22.93 -14.35 -3.81
CA LYS A 51 -23.12 -14.29 -5.27
C LYS A 51 -22.16 -13.32 -5.97
N ALA A 52 -21.31 -12.62 -5.22
CA ALA A 52 -20.32 -11.70 -5.76
C ALA A 52 -18.94 -12.36 -5.85
N GLU A 53 -18.16 -11.96 -6.85
CA GLU A 53 -16.74 -12.25 -6.91
C GLU A 53 -16.00 -11.31 -5.95
N ARG A 54 -15.23 -11.88 -5.01
CA ARG A 54 -14.20 -11.14 -4.28
C ARG A 54 -12.97 -11.05 -5.16
N PHE A 55 -12.80 -9.91 -5.84
CA PHE A 55 -11.75 -9.77 -6.85
C PHE A 55 -10.52 -9.00 -6.34
N ALA A 56 -10.64 -8.28 -5.22
CA ALA A 56 -9.53 -7.55 -4.63
C ALA A 56 -9.74 -7.29 -3.13
N GLU A 57 -8.64 -7.00 -2.44
CA GLU A 57 -8.61 -6.68 -1.02
C GLU A 57 -7.54 -5.62 -0.74
N GLY A 58 -7.92 -4.60 0.01
CA GLY A 58 -7.02 -3.56 0.52
C GLY A 58 -6.83 -3.65 2.03
N GLY A 59 -6.09 -2.69 2.59
CA GLY A 59 -5.85 -2.63 4.03
C GLY A 59 -7.12 -2.40 4.86
N THR A 60 -8.08 -1.64 4.33
CA THR A 60 -9.31 -1.25 5.04
C THR A 60 -10.59 -1.86 4.47
N HIS A 61 -10.54 -2.37 3.23
CA HIS A 61 -11.72 -2.84 2.49
C HIS A 61 -11.48 -4.17 1.79
N VAL A 62 -12.57 -4.89 1.53
CA VAL A 62 -12.64 -6.02 0.61
C VAL A 62 -13.56 -5.64 -0.55
N LEU A 63 -13.12 -5.85 -1.79
CA LEU A 63 -13.85 -5.44 -2.98
C LEU A 63 -14.64 -6.62 -3.55
N TYR A 64 -15.94 -6.42 -3.68
CA TYR A 64 -16.88 -7.37 -4.24
C TYR A 64 -17.51 -6.82 -5.51
N ARG A 65 -17.69 -7.69 -6.51
CA ARG A 65 -18.39 -7.35 -7.75
C ARG A 65 -19.34 -8.46 -8.14
N PHE A 66 -20.59 -8.12 -8.41
CA PHE A 66 -21.52 -9.05 -9.03
C PHE A 66 -21.22 -9.17 -10.52
N PRO A 67 -21.46 -10.35 -11.13
CA PRO A 67 -21.37 -10.52 -12.58
C PRO A 67 -22.10 -9.39 -13.32
N ASP A 68 -21.43 -8.79 -14.30
CA ASP A 68 -21.94 -7.71 -15.16
C ASP A 68 -22.38 -6.41 -14.44
N ALA A 69 -22.18 -6.29 -13.13
CA ALA A 69 -22.53 -5.08 -12.41
C ALA A 69 -21.66 -3.89 -12.87
N PRO A 70 -22.28 -2.70 -13.06
CA PRO A 70 -21.58 -1.46 -13.38
C PRO A 70 -20.95 -0.80 -12.13
N PHE A 71 -21.00 -1.47 -10.99
CA PHE A 71 -20.52 -0.97 -9.70
C PHE A 71 -19.70 -2.03 -8.95
N VAL A 72 -18.95 -1.56 -7.96
CA VAL A 72 -18.19 -2.36 -7.00
C VAL A 72 -18.69 -2.03 -5.59
N ILE A 73 -18.83 -3.07 -4.77
CA ILE A 73 -19.08 -2.92 -3.33
C ILE A 73 -17.74 -2.94 -2.62
N LYS A 74 -17.38 -1.83 -1.97
CA LYS A 74 -16.26 -1.75 -1.04
C LYS A 74 -16.76 -2.07 0.36
N LEU A 75 -16.56 -3.29 0.82
CA LEU A 75 -16.93 -3.70 2.17
C LEU A 75 -15.81 -3.35 3.16
N MET A 76 -16.08 -2.57 4.20
CA MET A 76 -15.08 -2.26 5.22
C MET A 76 -14.74 -3.51 6.05
N LYS A 77 -13.45 -3.71 6.35
CA LYS A 77 -12.97 -4.82 7.21
C LYS A 77 -13.37 -4.61 8.66
N GLN A 78 -13.38 -3.36 9.10
CA GLN A 78 -13.94 -2.94 10.37
C GLN A 78 -15.37 -2.44 10.13
N ASN A 79 -16.18 -2.40 11.18
CA ASN A 79 -17.53 -1.85 11.11
C ASN A 79 -17.59 -0.59 11.97
N PRO A 80 -17.19 0.59 11.43
CA PRO A 80 -17.19 1.83 12.18
C PRO A 80 -18.59 2.19 12.63
N ASN A 81 -18.69 2.91 13.73
CA ASN A 81 -19.99 3.41 14.17
C ASN A 81 -20.48 4.54 13.25
N PRO A 82 -21.78 4.89 13.27
CA PRO A 82 -22.33 5.89 12.36
C PRO A 82 -21.65 7.27 12.43
N LYS A 83 -21.17 7.66 13.62
CA LYS A 83 -20.48 8.94 13.80
C LYS A 83 -19.10 8.93 13.13
N GLU A 84 -18.37 7.83 13.23
CA GLU A 84 -17.09 7.66 12.53
C GLU A 84 -17.26 7.69 11.00
N LEU A 85 -18.33 7.08 10.49
CA LEU A 85 -18.67 7.15 9.06
C LEU A 85 -19.03 8.57 8.64
N GLU A 86 -19.83 9.30 9.42
CA GLU A 86 -20.18 10.68 9.12
C GLU A 86 -18.94 11.60 9.06
N GLU A 87 -18.00 11.43 9.99
CA GLU A 87 -16.73 12.18 9.96
C GLU A 87 -15.84 11.77 8.77
N LEU A 88 -15.86 10.51 8.36
CA LEU A 88 -15.17 10.06 7.15
C LEU A 88 -15.77 10.70 5.89
N GLU A 89 -17.11 10.75 5.79
CA GLU A 89 -17.83 11.39 4.68
C GLU A 89 -17.50 12.89 4.57
N LYS A 90 -17.44 13.61 5.70
CA LYS A 90 -17.04 15.04 5.71
C LYS A 90 -15.65 15.24 5.11
N LYS A 91 -14.70 14.33 5.38
CA LYS A 91 -13.34 14.40 4.83
C LYS A 91 -13.32 14.12 3.32
N TYR A 92 -14.12 13.15 2.88
CA TYR A 92 -14.29 12.85 1.45
C TYR A 92 -14.99 13.98 0.69
N ALA A 93 -15.97 14.65 1.29
CA ALA A 93 -16.60 15.83 0.68
C ALA A 93 -15.56 16.90 0.32
N VAL A 94 -14.65 17.22 1.25
CA VAL A 94 -13.57 18.19 0.97
C VAL A 94 -12.62 17.67 -0.12
N LEU A 95 -12.33 16.36 -0.16
CA LEU A 95 -11.56 15.76 -1.26
C LEU A 95 -12.23 16.01 -2.60
N TYR A 96 -13.54 15.75 -2.70
CA TYR A 96 -14.30 15.96 -3.92
C TYR A 96 -14.29 17.44 -4.33
N ASP A 97 -14.47 18.38 -3.39
CA ASP A 97 -14.43 19.82 -3.69
C ASP A 97 -13.06 20.32 -4.17
N CYS A 98 -12.00 19.62 -3.77
CA CYS A 98 -10.63 19.96 -4.17
C CYS A 98 -10.24 19.37 -5.52
N PHE A 99 -10.74 18.18 -5.84
CA PHE A 99 -10.30 17.41 -7.01
C PHE A 99 -11.31 17.37 -8.15
N ASP A 100 -12.62 17.34 -7.88
CA ASP A 100 -13.68 17.31 -8.90
C ASP A 100 -14.02 18.73 -9.42
N ARG A 101 -13.04 19.38 -10.06
CA ARG A 101 -13.15 20.76 -10.56
C ARG A 101 -13.30 20.82 -12.07
N ASP A 102 -13.79 21.96 -12.57
CA ASP A 102 -13.89 22.23 -14.02
C ASP A 102 -14.64 21.14 -14.79
N ASN A 103 -15.69 20.58 -14.17
CA ASN A 103 -16.48 19.44 -14.67
C ASN A 103 -15.67 18.14 -14.87
N LYS A 104 -14.47 18.03 -14.30
CA LYS A 104 -13.66 16.80 -14.31
C LYS A 104 -13.96 15.99 -13.06
N GLN A 105 -14.40 14.74 -13.23
CA GLN A 105 -14.59 13.80 -12.12
C GLN A 105 -13.26 13.08 -11.83
N ARG A 106 -12.43 13.66 -10.97
CA ARG A 106 -11.11 13.14 -10.57
C ARG A 106 -11.18 12.18 -9.40
N CYS A 107 -12.29 12.12 -8.68
CA CYS A 107 -12.47 11.22 -7.54
C CYS A 107 -13.43 10.08 -7.85
N ILE A 108 -13.15 8.92 -7.26
CA ILE A 108 -14.15 7.87 -7.06
C ILE A 108 -14.96 8.29 -5.84
N ARG A 109 -16.21 8.69 -6.07
CA ARG A 109 -17.11 9.10 -5.00
C ARG A 109 -17.59 7.90 -4.22
N GLU A 110 -17.07 7.78 -3.00
CA GLU A 110 -17.49 6.82 -1.99
C GLU A 110 -18.59 7.46 -1.13
N GLN A 111 -19.68 6.73 -0.94
CA GLN A 111 -20.72 7.05 0.04
C GLN A 111 -20.89 5.82 0.94
N HIS A 112 -20.52 5.97 2.21
CA HIS A 112 -20.53 4.88 3.18
C HIS A 112 -21.90 4.76 3.85
N SER A 113 -22.36 3.53 4.01
CA SER A 113 -23.56 3.21 4.77
C SER A 113 -23.45 1.87 5.46
N THR A 114 -24.15 1.70 6.58
CA THR A 114 -24.29 0.39 7.23
C THR A 114 -25.46 -0.36 6.61
N ARG A 115 -25.19 -1.56 6.08
CA ARG A 115 -26.21 -2.43 5.48
C ARG A 115 -26.09 -3.85 6.03
N GLN A 116 -27.17 -4.62 6.01
CA GLN A 116 -27.07 -6.06 6.23
C GLN A 116 -26.46 -6.74 5.03
N VAL A 117 -25.45 -7.57 5.26
CA VAL A 117 -24.76 -8.36 4.25
C VAL A 117 -24.66 -9.82 4.68
N LEU A 118 -24.77 -10.73 3.71
CA LEU A 118 -24.47 -12.15 3.88
C LEU A 118 -23.09 -12.43 3.26
N LEU A 119 -22.13 -12.85 4.08
CA LEU A 119 -20.80 -13.24 3.62
C LEU A 119 -20.69 -14.77 3.47
N PRO A 120 -19.80 -15.28 2.60
CA PRO A 120 -19.56 -16.72 2.49
C PRO A 120 -19.25 -17.37 3.85
N GLY A 121 -20.06 -18.38 4.22
CA GLY A 121 -19.90 -19.13 5.47
C GLY A 121 -20.25 -18.37 6.75
N LYS A 122 -20.95 -17.24 6.67
CA LYS A 122 -21.40 -16.46 7.83
C LYS A 122 -22.90 -16.23 7.81
N GLU A 123 -23.47 -15.93 8.96
CA GLU A 123 -24.84 -15.42 9.08
C GLU A 123 -24.94 -13.95 8.61
N PRO A 124 -26.15 -13.48 8.23
CA PRO A 124 -26.37 -12.07 7.92
C PRO A 124 -25.94 -11.15 9.06
N GLN A 125 -25.18 -10.11 8.74
CA GLN A 125 -24.66 -9.17 9.72
C GLN A 125 -24.64 -7.74 9.19
N ASN A 126 -24.68 -6.75 10.08
CA ASN A 126 -24.48 -5.36 9.72
C ASN A 126 -23.00 -5.12 9.39
N ALA A 127 -22.74 -4.49 8.26
CA ALA A 127 -21.41 -4.06 7.86
C ALA A 127 -21.46 -2.69 7.17
N ALA A 128 -20.43 -1.88 7.41
CA ALA A 128 -20.20 -0.66 6.66
C ALA A 128 -19.66 -1.00 5.27
N LEU A 129 -20.26 -0.38 4.25
CA LEU A 129 -19.83 -0.50 2.86
C LEU A 129 -20.02 0.82 2.13
N SER A 130 -19.26 1.00 1.05
CA SER A 130 -19.54 2.00 0.03
C SER A 130 -19.75 1.34 -1.33
N ILE A 131 -20.48 2.02 -2.21
CA ILE A 131 -20.71 1.56 -3.58
C ILE A 131 -20.16 2.59 -4.53
N VAL A 132 -19.31 2.12 -5.43
CA VAL A 132 -18.57 2.97 -6.35
C VAL A 132 -18.76 2.49 -7.79
N PRO A 133 -18.73 3.39 -8.77
CA PRO A 133 -18.75 2.99 -10.18
C PRO A 133 -17.56 2.09 -10.50
N TYR A 134 -17.78 1.08 -11.34
CA TYR A 134 -16.70 0.30 -11.90
C TYR A 134 -16.10 1.04 -13.11
N GLU A 135 -15.13 1.90 -12.83
CA GLU A 135 -14.58 2.82 -13.83
C GLU A 135 -13.72 2.14 -14.92
N LYS A 136 -13.79 2.67 -16.14
CA LYS A 136 -12.99 2.19 -17.27
C LYS A 136 -11.49 2.44 -17.09
N CYS A 137 -11.08 3.43 -16.28
CA CYS A 137 -9.67 3.77 -16.06
C CYS A 137 -8.84 2.59 -15.55
N PHE A 138 -9.45 1.70 -14.74
CA PHE A 138 -8.82 0.47 -14.25
C PHE A 138 -8.45 -0.51 -15.36
N LYS A 139 -9.06 -0.39 -16.55
CA LYS A 139 -8.77 -1.21 -17.73
C LYS A 139 -7.84 -0.52 -18.73
N SER A 140 -7.35 0.69 -18.45
CA SER A 140 -6.45 1.39 -19.36
C SER A 140 -5.16 0.58 -19.56
N LYS A 141 -4.69 0.53 -20.82
CA LYS A 141 -3.44 -0.15 -21.19
C LYS A 141 -2.21 0.64 -20.79
N VAL A 142 -2.32 1.96 -20.72
CA VAL A 142 -1.24 2.88 -20.34
C VAL A 142 -1.66 3.56 -19.06
N LYS A 143 -1.15 3.04 -17.94
CA LYS A 143 -1.42 3.55 -16.61
C LYS A 143 -0.24 3.31 -15.68
N PHE A 144 -0.16 4.09 -14.61
CA PHE A 144 0.75 3.86 -13.50
C PHE A 144 0.15 4.40 -12.20
N ASP A 145 0.46 3.74 -11.10
CA ASP A 145 0.09 4.22 -9.76
C ASP A 145 1.09 5.28 -9.31
N PHE A 146 0.59 6.40 -8.79
CA PHE A 146 1.38 7.25 -7.90
C PHE A 146 1.47 6.54 -6.56
N LYS A 147 2.41 5.62 -6.47
CA LYS A 147 2.62 4.76 -5.31
C LYS A 147 4.03 4.94 -4.76
N ILE A 148 4.09 5.16 -3.46
CA ILE A 148 5.36 5.30 -2.73
C ILE A 148 5.96 3.94 -2.39
N GLU A 149 7.29 3.91 -2.29
CA GLU A 149 8.06 2.82 -1.70
C GLU A 149 8.85 3.38 -0.51
N PRO A 150 8.37 3.22 0.74
CA PRO A 150 8.98 3.87 1.90
C PRO A 150 10.38 3.34 2.20
N ALA A 151 11.37 4.23 2.23
CA ALA A 151 12.75 3.94 2.63
C ALA A 151 13.03 4.25 4.11
N GLU A 152 12.12 4.95 4.78
CA GLU A 152 12.25 5.57 6.11
C GLU A 152 12.57 4.57 7.22
N LEU A 153 12.09 3.34 7.05
CA LEU A 153 12.32 2.22 7.94
C LEU A 153 12.92 1.03 7.19
N ASP A 154 13.69 1.32 6.14
CA ASP A 154 14.60 0.35 5.55
C ASP A 154 16.02 0.63 6.08
N PRO A 155 16.48 -0.10 7.12
CA PRO A 155 17.84 0.03 7.63
C PRO A 155 18.93 -0.05 6.57
N TYR A 156 18.76 -0.85 5.51
CA TYR A 156 19.76 -0.95 4.47
C TYR A 156 19.86 0.36 3.71
N LEU A 157 18.74 0.89 3.21
CA LEU A 157 18.72 2.16 2.46
C LEU A 157 19.18 3.33 3.33
N MET A 158 18.74 3.37 4.59
CA MET A 158 19.12 4.43 5.51
C MET A 158 20.62 4.39 5.85
N GLU A 159 21.23 3.22 6.01
CA GLU A 159 22.66 3.12 6.28
C GLU A 159 23.51 3.39 5.03
N HIS A 160 23.14 2.85 3.87
CA HIS A 160 23.93 2.95 2.63
C HIS A 160 23.74 4.28 1.89
N ASN A 161 22.57 4.91 2.01
CA ASN A 161 22.24 6.18 1.36
C ASN A 161 22.09 7.34 2.36
N LYS A 162 22.71 7.24 3.54
CA LYS A 162 22.55 8.18 4.66
C LYS A 162 22.64 9.66 4.24
N GLU A 163 23.69 10.01 3.49
CA GLU A 163 23.92 11.40 3.06
C GLU A 163 22.88 11.88 2.05
N LEU A 164 22.47 11.01 1.12
CA LEU A 164 21.44 11.32 0.14
C LEU A 164 20.08 11.48 0.84
N CYS A 165 19.72 10.55 1.71
CA CYS A 165 18.50 10.63 2.51
C CYS A 165 18.45 11.92 3.35
N ASP A 166 19.58 12.34 3.94
CA ASP A 166 19.64 13.59 4.69
C ASP A 166 19.40 14.82 3.81
N LYS A 167 20.11 14.93 2.68
CA LYS A 167 19.94 16.02 1.72
C LYS A 167 18.51 16.08 1.18
N VAL A 168 17.95 14.93 0.83
CA VAL A 168 16.60 14.80 0.29
C VAL A 168 15.56 15.20 1.34
N ASN A 169 15.68 14.76 2.60
CA ASN A 169 14.77 15.17 3.67
C ASN A 169 14.85 16.68 3.97
N LYS A 170 16.07 17.24 4.02
CA LYS A 170 16.26 18.69 4.22
C LYS A 170 15.59 19.50 3.11
N ALA A 171 15.81 19.11 1.86
CA ALA A 171 15.27 19.80 0.70
C ALA A 171 13.74 19.66 0.60
N LEU A 172 13.19 18.47 0.86
CA LEU A 172 11.79 18.16 0.56
C LEU A 172 10.84 18.22 1.75
N ILE A 173 11.33 18.11 2.99
CA ILE A 173 10.47 18.14 4.19
C ILE A 173 10.78 19.38 5.02
N GLN A 174 12.05 19.63 5.33
CA GLN A 174 12.44 20.77 6.16
C GLN A 174 12.39 22.11 5.39
N ASN A 175 12.24 22.05 4.07
CA ASN A 175 12.29 23.20 3.17
C ASN A 175 13.54 24.06 3.40
N ASP A 176 14.66 23.40 3.73
CA ASP A 176 15.94 24.08 3.88
C ASP A 176 16.51 24.36 2.49
N HIS A 177 16.26 25.57 2.01
CA HIS A 177 16.73 26.03 0.71
C HIS A 177 18.23 26.33 0.68
N SER A 178 18.92 26.32 1.83
CA SER A 178 20.33 26.71 1.91
C SER A 178 21.31 25.65 1.36
N GLU A 179 20.88 24.38 1.25
CA GLU A 179 21.67 23.25 0.71
C GLU A 179 21.01 22.58 -0.52
N SER A 180 20.00 23.22 -1.12
CA SER A 180 18.93 22.57 -1.89
C SER A 180 19.21 22.24 -3.37
N SER A 181 20.20 21.39 -3.64
CA SER A 181 20.16 20.61 -4.88
C SER A 181 20.76 19.23 -4.71
N PHE A 182 19.90 18.21 -4.71
CA PHE A 182 20.28 16.84 -5.05
C PHE A 182 19.93 16.60 -6.52
N ASP A 183 20.62 15.67 -7.18
CA ASP A 183 20.24 15.25 -8.53
C ASP A 183 18.97 14.40 -8.45
N PHE A 184 17.92 14.79 -9.19
CA PHE A 184 16.68 14.01 -9.27
C PHE A 184 16.92 12.58 -9.78
N ASN A 185 17.98 12.36 -10.57
CA ASN A 185 18.35 11.01 -11.01
C ASN A 185 18.75 10.10 -9.83
N ASP A 186 19.33 10.67 -8.77
CA ASP A 186 19.74 9.92 -7.58
C ASP A 186 18.54 9.52 -6.72
N TYR A 187 17.40 10.21 -6.85
CA TYR A 187 16.20 9.97 -6.04
C TYR A 187 15.64 8.54 -6.19
N ALA A 188 15.87 7.89 -7.34
CA ALA A 188 15.49 6.49 -7.55
C ALA A 188 16.17 5.52 -6.56
N SER A 189 17.28 5.92 -5.94
CA SER A 189 17.95 5.16 -4.88
C SER A 189 17.24 5.27 -3.52
N VAL A 190 16.32 6.22 -3.38
CA VAL A 190 15.47 6.42 -2.20
C VAL A 190 14.07 5.86 -2.44
N ASP A 191 13.48 6.14 -3.60
CA ASP A 191 12.18 5.60 -4.02
C ASP A 191 12.20 5.38 -5.54
N GLU A 192 12.32 4.11 -5.95
CA GLU A 192 12.46 3.73 -7.36
C GLU A 192 11.23 4.14 -8.19
N ARG A 193 10.01 3.97 -7.63
CA ARG A 193 8.76 4.26 -8.33
C ARG A 193 8.62 5.74 -8.59
N ILE A 194 8.84 6.56 -7.57
CA ILE A 194 8.77 8.01 -7.72
C ILE A 194 9.92 8.49 -8.61
N GLY A 195 11.13 7.95 -8.49
CA GLY A 195 12.24 8.22 -9.40
C GLY A 195 11.88 7.97 -10.88
N ALA A 196 11.18 6.87 -11.17
CA ALA A 196 10.68 6.59 -12.52
C ALA A 196 9.64 7.61 -13.00
N ILE A 197 8.78 8.12 -12.11
CA ILE A 197 7.82 9.20 -12.44
C ILE A 197 8.57 10.49 -12.77
N LEU A 198 9.59 10.86 -11.98
CA LEU A 198 10.40 12.06 -12.23
C LEU A 198 11.03 12.05 -13.63
N ASN A 199 11.57 10.91 -14.04
CA ASN A 199 12.12 10.72 -15.39
C ASN A 199 11.06 10.87 -16.50
N ARG A 200 9.83 10.42 -16.26
CA ARG A 200 8.72 10.59 -17.23
C ARG A 200 8.28 12.04 -17.34
N LEU A 201 8.29 12.80 -16.24
CA LEU A 201 7.95 14.22 -16.25
C LEU A 201 8.93 15.05 -17.10
N ASP A 202 10.11 14.55 -17.44
CA ASP A 202 11.04 15.24 -18.35
C ASP A 202 10.71 15.06 -19.83
N SER A 203 10.09 13.93 -20.17
CA SER A 203 9.91 13.50 -21.55
C SER A 203 8.46 13.61 -22.03
N ASP A 204 7.48 13.73 -21.13
CA ASP A 204 6.06 13.80 -21.47
C ASP A 204 5.41 15.11 -20.98
N PRO A 205 5.30 16.13 -21.85
CA PRO A 205 4.70 17.42 -21.49
C PRO A 205 3.24 17.31 -21.02
N LYS A 206 2.44 16.42 -21.62
CA LYS A 206 1.04 16.25 -21.22
C LYS A 206 0.93 15.64 -19.82
N LEU A 207 1.83 14.72 -19.48
CA LEU A 207 1.89 14.18 -18.12
C LEU A 207 2.30 15.25 -17.11
N ARG A 208 3.21 16.18 -17.47
CA ARG A 208 3.60 17.30 -16.61
C ARG A 208 2.38 18.14 -16.24
N ASP A 209 1.57 18.53 -17.22
CA ASP A 209 0.39 19.36 -16.98
C ASP A 209 -0.60 18.68 -16.03
N ILE A 210 -0.82 17.38 -16.22
CA ILE A 210 -1.72 16.58 -15.38
C ILE A 210 -1.15 16.35 -13.98
N MET A 211 0.17 16.20 -13.83
CA MET A 211 0.83 16.15 -12.53
C MET A 211 0.76 17.50 -11.79
N ILE A 212 0.91 18.62 -12.51
CA ILE A 212 0.74 19.97 -11.94
C ILE A 212 -0.69 20.14 -11.41
N GLU A 213 -1.70 19.73 -12.19
CA GLU A 213 -3.12 19.73 -11.77
C GLU A 213 -3.28 18.93 -10.46
N PHE A 214 -2.81 17.68 -10.44
CA PHE A 214 -2.89 16.80 -9.28
C PHE A 214 -2.24 17.41 -8.03
N LEU A 215 -1.00 17.91 -8.13
CA LEU A 215 -0.26 18.45 -7.00
C LEU A 215 -0.89 19.74 -6.45
N ASN A 216 -1.48 20.57 -7.32
CA ASN A 216 -2.19 21.77 -6.89
C ASN A 216 -3.50 21.43 -6.15
N HIS A 217 -4.26 20.46 -6.65
CA HIS A 217 -5.48 19.99 -5.98
C HIS A 217 -5.14 19.33 -4.63
N TYR A 218 -4.07 18.53 -4.57
CA TYR A 218 -3.61 17.96 -3.31
C TYR A 218 -3.17 19.07 -2.34
N ARG A 219 -2.42 20.08 -2.79
CA ARG A 219 -2.02 21.18 -1.90
C ARG A 219 -3.22 21.87 -1.27
N ASP A 220 -4.26 22.15 -2.05
CA ASP A 220 -5.49 22.75 -1.53
C ASP A 220 -6.22 21.82 -0.55
N PHE A 221 -6.34 20.53 -0.89
CA PHE A 221 -6.93 19.52 0.01
C PHE A 221 -6.19 19.46 1.35
N TYR A 222 -4.85 19.37 1.31
CA TYR A 222 -4.01 19.34 2.50
C TYR A 222 -4.16 20.62 3.33
N GLN A 223 -4.20 21.79 2.71
CA GLN A 223 -4.38 23.06 3.42
C GLN A 223 -5.73 23.15 4.13
N LYS A 224 -6.79 22.60 3.54
CA LYS A 224 -8.14 22.61 4.14
C LYS A 224 -8.33 21.56 5.24
N THR A 225 -7.67 20.41 5.13
CA THR A 225 -7.95 19.24 5.98
C THR A 225 -6.81 18.85 6.90
N ASN A 226 -5.59 19.25 6.58
CA ASN A 226 -4.36 18.76 7.19
C ASN A 226 -4.16 17.22 7.02
N ILE A 227 -4.79 16.62 6.02
CA ILE A 227 -4.69 15.18 5.70
C ILE A 227 -3.64 14.95 4.60
N ILE A 228 -2.61 14.19 4.94
CA ILE A 228 -1.69 13.52 4.02
C ILE A 228 -2.43 12.31 3.44
N MET A 229 -2.66 12.31 2.13
CA MET A 229 -3.29 11.23 1.36
C MET A 229 -2.41 9.98 1.37
N ASP A 230 -3.04 8.82 1.50
CA ASP A 230 -2.37 7.53 1.46
C ASP A 230 -2.09 7.08 0.03
N ALA A 231 -0.82 7.17 -0.39
CA ALA A 231 -0.32 6.67 -1.66
C ALA A 231 0.27 5.25 -1.58
N MET A 232 0.10 4.49 -0.48
CA MET A 232 0.59 3.11 -0.40
C MET A 232 -0.31 2.11 -1.14
N GLY A 233 -1.62 2.38 -1.14
CA GLY A 233 -2.62 1.49 -1.74
C GLY A 233 -2.48 1.40 -3.25
N PHE A 234 -2.65 0.19 -3.78
CA PHE A 234 -2.69 -0.03 -5.22
C PHE A 234 -3.88 0.72 -5.83
N GLU A 235 -3.67 1.46 -6.92
CA GLU A 235 -4.71 2.28 -7.59
C GLU A 235 -5.43 3.30 -6.70
N ASN A 236 -4.83 3.68 -5.55
CA ASN A 236 -5.33 4.77 -4.73
C ASN A 236 -5.21 6.12 -5.46
N ILE A 237 -4.14 6.31 -6.23
CA ILE A 237 -3.92 7.48 -7.08
C ILE A 237 -3.41 6.94 -8.41
N LEU A 238 -4.30 6.88 -9.40
CA LEU A 238 -4.03 6.26 -10.69
C LEU A 238 -3.87 7.32 -11.77
N PHE A 239 -2.73 7.36 -12.43
CA PHE A 239 -2.53 8.12 -13.66
C PHE A 239 -2.71 7.19 -14.86
N PHE A 240 -3.49 7.60 -15.85
CA PHE A 240 -3.80 6.76 -17.01
C PHE A 240 -4.04 7.60 -18.24
N LYS A 241 -3.88 6.98 -19.42
CA LYS A 241 -4.38 7.55 -20.66
C LYS A 241 -5.80 7.09 -20.93
N ASP A 242 -6.66 8.02 -21.31
CA ASP A 242 -8.05 7.76 -21.70
C ASP A 242 -8.17 7.23 -23.14
N GLU A 243 -9.40 7.13 -23.64
CA GLU A 243 -9.71 6.65 -24.99
C GLU A 243 -9.16 7.58 -26.10
N HIS A 244 -8.75 8.81 -25.75
CA HIS A 244 -8.19 9.82 -26.64
C HIS A 244 -6.65 9.94 -26.54
N ASP A 245 -6.00 9.05 -25.79
CA ASP A 245 -4.55 9.07 -25.51
C ASP A 245 -4.10 10.31 -24.70
N ASP A 246 -5.04 10.95 -24.00
CA ASP A 246 -4.76 12.07 -23.09
C ASP A 246 -4.58 11.57 -21.66
N TRP A 247 -3.57 12.13 -20.98
CA TRP A 247 -3.32 11.81 -19.58
C TRP A 247 -4.44 12.32 -18.68
N GLN A 248 -4.84 11.48 -17.75
CA GLN A 248 -5.82 11.75 -16.72
C GLN A 248 -5.30 11.16 -15.40
N PHE A 249 -5.91 11.58 -14.28
CA PHE A 249 -5.75 10.88 -13.01
C PHE A 249 -7.10 10.62 -12.34
N LYS A 250 -7.11 9.61 -11.46
CA LYS A 250 -8.26 9.22 -10.64
C LYS A 250 -7.79 8.95 -9.20
N ILE A 251 -8.52 9.50 -8.23
CA ILE A 251 -8.30 9.35 -6.79
C ILE A 251 -9.31 8.34 -6.24
N GLY A 252 -8.80 7.29 -5.62
CA GLY A 252 -9.57 6.26 -4.91
C GLY A 252 -9.57 6.46 -3.39
N SER A 253 -9.37 5.36 -2.64
CA SER A 253 -9.44 5.36 -1.17
C SER A 253 -8.14 5.86 -0.54
N VAL A 254 -7.97 7.17 -0.51
CA VAL A 254 -6.76 7.85 -0.03
C VAL A 254 -6.86 8.38 1.40
N ILE A 255 -8.05 8.36 2.01
CA ILE A 255 -8.27 8.87 3.37
C ILE A 255 -8.19 7.70 4.36
N LYS A 256 -7.26 7.80 5.32
CA LYS A 256 -7.13 6.82 6.41
C LYS A 256 -7.22 7.45 7.80
N HIS A 257 -6.40 8.47 8.08
CA HIS A 257 -6.33 9.13 9.39
C HIS A 257 -6.02 10.64 9.24
N ASP A 258 -6.20 11.43 10.32
CA ASP A 258 -5.75 12.82 10.37
C ASP A 258 -4.23 12.85 10.54
N THR A 259 -3.51 13.07 9.44
CA THR A 259 -2.09 12.69 9.34
C THR A 259 -1.11 13.83 9.49
N GLY A 260 -1.40 15.08 9.10
CA GLY A 260 -0.44 16.18 9.18
C GLY A 260 -0.03 16.52 10.62
N LYS A 261 -1.00 16.94 11.43
CA LYS A 261 -0.81 17.38 12.82
C LYS A 261 -0.26 16.25 13.68
N TYR A 262 -0.82 15.05 13.53
CA TYR A 262 -0.35 13.89 14.26
C TYR A 262 1.08 13.51 13.89
N THR A 263 1.46 13.57 12.61
CA THR A 263 2.85 13.35 12.18
C THR A 263 3.78 14.36 12.83
N ASN A 264 3.41 15.65 12.85
CA ASN A 264 4.18 16.67 13.56
C ASN A 264 4.29 16.39 15.06
N GLU A 265 3.21 16.01 15.74
CA GLU A 265 3.23 15.68 17.17
C GLU A 265 4.13 14.47 17.46
N LEU A 266 4.06 13.43 16.64
CA LEU A 266 4.88 12.24 16.71
C LEU A 266 6.36 12.57 16.57
N PHE A 267 6.75 13.31 15.52
CA PHE A 267 8.15 13.66 15.28
C PHE A 267 8.67 14.72 16.25
N ASN A 268 7.84 15.65 16.73
CA ASN A 268 8.21 16.55 17.82
C ASN A 268 8.50 15.80 19.12
N ALA A 269 7.73 14.74 19.42
CA ALA A 269 7.98 13.89 20.58
C ALA A 269 9.30 13.11 20.44
N LEU A 270 9.55 12.54 19.26
CA LEU A 270 10.81 11.85 18.95
C LEU A 270 12.02 12.79 19.05
N HIS A 271 11.93 13.97 18.43
CA HIS A 271 12.99 14.98 18.45
C HIS A 271 13.29 15.47 19.86
N ALA A 272 12.27 15.61 20.71
CA ALA A 272 12.40 15.95 22.12
C ALA A 272 12.83 14.78 23.02
N GLU A 273 13.23 13.64 22.42
CA GLU A 273 13.64 12.41 23.10
C GLU A 273 12.59 11.86 24.08
N LYS A 274 11.31 12.15 23.83
CA LYS A 274 10.20 11.59 24.60
C LYS A 274 9.96 10.14 24.18
N GLU A 275 9.44 9.35 25.13
CA GLU A 275 9.05 7.98 24.84
C GLU A 275 7.88 7.94 23.85
N VAL A 276 8.07 7.20 22.76
CA VAL A 276 7.06 6.96 21.72
C VAL A 276 6.94 5.45 21.55
N ASP A 277 5.74 4.93 21.78
CA ASP A 277 5.46 3.52 21.59
C ASP A 277 5.32 3.19 20.10
N LEU A 278 6.42 2.78 19.48
CA LEU A 278 6.43 2.31 18.09
C LEU A 278 5.83 0.90 17.92
N ASN A 279 5.37 0.24 18.99
CA ASN A 279 4.55 -0.97 18.87
C ASN A 279 3.08 -0.64 18.60
N SER A 280 2.64 0.61 18.86
CA SER A 280 1.33 1.08 18.42
C SER A 280 1.28 1.13 16.89
N PHE A 281 0.33 0.40 16.31
CA PHE A 281 0.11 0.38 14.86
C PHE A 281 -0.04 1.78 14.26
N VAL A 282 -0.70 2.70 14.98
CA VAL A 282 -0.88 4.09 14.52
C VAL A 282 0.46 4.82 14.51
N ASN A 283 1.22 4.80 15.61
CA ASN A 283 2.53 5.46 15.65
C ASN A 283 3.47 4.89 14.57
N PHE A 284 3.50 3.57 14.42
CA PHE A 284 4.35 2.90 13.43
C PHE A 284 3.98 3.29 11.99
N THR A 285 2.70 3.23 11.64
CA THR A 285 2.24 3.54 10.28
C THR A 285 2.49 5.00 9.90
N HIS A 286 2.32 5.93 10.84
CA HIS A 286 2.65 7.34 10.62
C HIS A 286 4.16 7.59 10.50
N ALA A 287 4.98 6.97 11.37
CA ALA A 287 6.43 7.05 11.27
C ALA A 287 6.95 6.48 9.93
N TYR A 288 6.28 5.44 9.41
CA TYR A 288 6.70 4.76 8.20
C TYR A 288 6.23 5.45 6.92
N PHE A 289 4.95 5.79 6.82
CA PHE A 289 4.34 6.20 5.55
C PHE A 289 4.27 7.72 5.36
N SER A 290 4.10 8.50 6.44
CA SER A 290 3.94 9.95 6.29
C SER A 290 5.15 10.63 5.64
N PRO A 291 6.41 10.33 6.04
CA PRO A 291 7.55 11.01 5.43
C PRO A 291 7.68 10.66 3.94
N ALA A 292 7.35 9.43 3.55
CA ALA A 292 7.42 8.98 2.16
C ALA A 292 6.38 9.67 1.30
N ASN A 293 5.13 9.76 1.79
CA ASN A 293 4.07 10.48 1.12
C ASN A 293 4.44 11.96 0.91
N ILE A 294 4.98 12.62 1.95
CA ILE A 294 5.42 14.02 1.87
C ILE A 294 6.52 14.19 0.83
N ARG A 295 7.58 13.37 0.89
CA ARG A 295 8.69 13.48 -0.07
C ARG A 295 8.24 13.22 -1.49
N ALA A 296 7.39 12.22 -1.73
CA ALA A 296 6.93 11.86 -3.06
C ALA A 296 6.21 13.02 -3.77
N VAL A 297 5.33 13.73 -3.07
CA VAL A 297 4.64 14.87 -3.66
C VAL A 297 5.53 16.10 -3.77
N ASN A 298 6.38 16.34 -2.77
CA ASN A 298 7.27 17.49 -2.77
C ASN A 298 8.40 17.37 -3.79
N VAL A 299 8.93 16.17 -4.06
CA VAL A 299 9.92 15.96 -5.11
C VAL A 299 9.32 16.18 -6.50
N CYS A 300 8.09 15.73 -6.72
CA CYS A 300 7.38 16.00 -7.98
C CYS A 300 7.10 17.50 -8.14
N ALA A 301 6.68 18.19 -7.07
CA ALA A 301 6.50 19.65 -7.07
C ALA A 301 7.81 20.37 -7.39
N MET A 302 8.91 20.01 -6.70
CA MET A 302 10.24 20.59 -6.93
C MET A 302 10.72 20.36 -8.36
N ARG A 303 10.53 19.16 -8.93
CA ARG A 303 10.87 18.83 -10.34
C ARG A 303 10.11 19.71 -11.34
N LEU A 304 8.87 20.06 -11.01
CA LEU A 304 7.99 20.87 -11.84
C LEU A 304 8.12 22.38 -11.57
N GLY A 305 9.00 22.80 -10.65
CA GLY A 305 9.17 24.21 -10.28
C GLY A 305 7.97 24.79 -9.51
N LEU A 306 7.25 23.94 -8.78
CA LEU A 306 6.13 24.32 -7.92
C LEU A 306 6.57 24.44 -6.46
N GLU A 307 5.82 25.21 -5.68
CA GLU A 307 5.93 25.21 -4.22
C GLU A 307 5.64 23.82 -3.63
N PRO A 308 6.23 23.45 -2.48
CA PRO A 308 5.91 22.21 -1.79
C PRO A 308 4.40 22.03 -1.58
N VAL A 309 3.93 20.78 -1.70
CA VAL A 309 2.53 20.41 -1.46
C VAL A 309 2.25 20.40 0.04
N ILE A 310 3.17 19.81 0.82
CA ILE A 310 3.12 19.77 2.29
C ILE A 310 4.37 20.48 2.81
N ARG A 311 4.20 21.60 3.50
CA ARG A 311 5.32 22.51 3.87
C ARG A 311 5.51 22.74 5.36
N ASP A 312 4.54 22.34 6.17
CA ASP A 312 4.43 22.62 7.60
C ASP A 312 4.67 21.38 8.46
N VAL A 313 5.08 20.27 7.85
CA VAL A 313 5.52 19.07 8.56
C VAL A 313 7.04 19.03 8.61
N MET A 314 7.60 18.95 9.81
CA MET A 314 9.05 18.95 10.03
C MET A 314 9.51 17.59 10.55
N ILE A 315 10.46 16.97 9.86
CA ILE A 315 11.01 15.67 10.21
C ILE A 315 12.53 15.72 10.07
N ASP A 316 13.24 15.38 11.15
CA ASP A 316 14.69 15.24 11.13
C ASP A 316 15.09 13.85 10.62
N SER A 317 16.05 13.80 9.70
CA SER A 317 16.64 12.54 9.25
C SER A 317 17.16 11.71 10.43
N LYS A 318 17.71 12.36 11.47
CA LYS A 318 18.18 11.71 12.71
C LYS A 318 17.06 10.93 13.39
N ASP A 319 15.84 11.46 13.41
CA ASP A 319 14.69 10.78 14.01
C ASP A 319 14.35 9.53 13.20
N LEU A 320 14.29 9.64 11.87
CA LEU A 320 14.05 8.50 10.97
C LEU A 320 15.13 7.41 11.11
N PHE A 321 16.42 7.80 11.16
CA PHE A 321 17.52 6.87 11.43
C PHE A 321 17.34 6.15 12.76
N THR A 322 16.93 6.88 13.80
CA THR A 322 16.71 6.32 15.13
C THR A 322 15.57 5.31 15.13
N ILE A 323 14.46 5.60 14.43
CA ILE A 323 13.31 4.69 14.32
C ILE A 323 13.68 3.44 13.52
N ALA A 324 14.40 3.58 12.40
CA ALA A 324 14.85 2.45 11.60
C ALA A 324 15.71 1.46 12.43
N GLN A 325 16.53 1.97 13.35
CA GLN A 325 17.33 1.13 14.25
C GLN A 325 16.51 0.49 15.39
N ARG A 326 15.31 1.02 15.70
CA ARG A 326 14.36 0.47 16.70
C ARG A 326 13.42 -0.60 16.15
N LEU A 327 13.50 -0.89 14.85
CA LEU A 327 12.80 -2.05 14.27
C LEU A 327 13.25 -3.35 14.93
N SER A 328 12.36 -4.34 14.96
CA SER A 328 12.71 -5.66 15.48
C SER A 328 13.83 -6.27 14.64
N LEU A 329 14.62 -7.15 15.25
CA LEU A 329 15.74 -7.80 14.55
C LEU A 329 15.30 -8.51 13.26
N PRO A 330 14.14 -9.21 13.20
CA PRO A 330 13.66 -9.79 11.94
C PRO A 330 13.28 -8.78 10.87
N GLU A 331 12.66 -7.65 11.25
CA GLU A 331 12.37 -6.56 10.31
C GLU A 331 13.65 -5.97 9.73
N ARG A 332 14.68 -5.79 10.57
CA ARG A 332 16.01 -5.34 10.12
C ARG A 332 16.64 -6.34 9.17
N MET A 333 16.64 -7.64 9.50
CA MET A 333 17.15 -8.68 8.60
C MET A 333 16.39 -8.68 7.26
N LEU A 334 15.07 -8.51 7.28
CA LEU A 334 14.27 -8.45 6.05
C LEU A 334 14.67 -7.28 5.16
N ALA A 335 14.96 -6.11 5.73
CA ALA A 335 15.46 -4.98 4.96
C ALA A 335 16.74 -5.33 4.20
N TYR A 336 17.76 -5.86 4.89
CA TYR A 336 18.99 -6.33 4.22
C TYR A 336 18.75 -7.42 3.18
N ALA A 337 17.84 -8.37 3.46
CA ALA A 337 17.50 -9.45 2.54
C ALA A 337 16.88 -8.95 1.23
N ARG A 338 16.00 -7.93 1.29
CA ARG A 338 15.35 -7.32 0.11
C ARG A 338 16.38 -6.74 -0.87
N HIS A 339 17.49 -6.25 -0.36
CA HIS A 339 18.60 -5.69 -1.15
C HIS A 339 19.72 -6.70 -1.44
N GLY A 340 19.48 -7.99 -1.14
CA GLY A 340 20.43 -9.07 -1.43
C GLY A 340 21.65 -9.14 -0.51
N ASP A 341 21.69 -8.38 0.58
CA ASP A 341 22.78 -8.38 1.57
C ASP A 341 22.60 -9.50 2.60
N PHE A 342 22.76 -10.75 2.13
CA PHE A 342 22.63 -11.93 2.98
C PHE A 342 23.82 -12.11 3.94
N GLU A 343 24.94 -11.44 3.70
CA GLU A 343 26.06 -11.42 4.65
C GLU A 343 25.64 -10.70 5.93
N GLN A 344 25.02 -9.53 5.80
CA GLN A 344 24.52 -8.78 6.95
C GLN A 344 23.33 -9.48 7.62
N VAL A 345 22.44 -10.14 6.86
CA VAL A 345 21.42 -11.03 7.43
C VAL A 345 22.06 -12.08 8.33
N GLY A 346 23.10 -12.77 7.84
CA GLY A 346 23.84 -13.78 8.61
C GLY A 346 24.49 -13.21 9.88
N LYS A 347 25.11 -12.03 9.79
CA LYS A 347 25.72 -11.34 10.94
C LYS A 347 24.68 -11.00 12.02
N ILE A 348 23.54 -10.43 11.64
CA ILE A 348 22.46 -10.09 12.57
C ILE A 348 21.90 -11.36 13.22
N LEU A 349 21.64 -12.39 12.42
CA LEU A 349 21.09 -13.67 12.87
C LEU A 349 22.01 -14.35 13.91
N GLU A 350 23.30 -14.49 13.61
CA GLU A 350 24.25 -15.17 14.50
C GLU A 350 24.52 -14.36 15.78
N ALA A 351 24.68 -13.04 15.66
CA ALA A 351 24.97 -12.19 16.82
C ALA A 351 23.80 -12.11 17.81
N ASN A 352 22.56 -12.34 17.35
CA ASN A 352 21.35 -12.15 18.15
C ASN A 352 20.48 -13.41 18.28
N LYS A 353 21.01 -14.59 17.96
CA LYS A 353 20.25 -15.85 17.94
C LYS A 353 19.46 -16.15 19.22
N GLU A 354 19.99 -15.75 20.38
CA GLU A 354 19.36 -15.98 21.69
C GLU A 354 18.23 -14.98 22.00
N LEU A 355 18.17 -13.86 21.28
CA LEU A 355 17.13 -12.83 21.40
C LEU A 355 15.99 -13.03 20.40
N LEU A 356 16.26 -13.75 19.30
CA LEU A 356 15.32 -14.00 18.22
C LEU A 356 14.28 -15.05 18.62
N ASN A 357 13.03 -14.78 18.28
CA ASN A 357 11.91 -15.66 18.53
C ASN A 357 10.78 -15.40 17.51
N PHE A 358 9.81 -16.30 17.45
CA PHE A 358 8.54 -16.08 16.75
C PHE A 358 7.55 -15.46 17.74
N ASP A 359 7.24 -14.17 17.58
CA ASP A 359 6.21 -13.45 18.32
C ASP A 359 5.19 -12.79 17.37
N LEU A 360 4.13 -12.24 17.94
CA LEU A 360 3.07 -11.57 17.18
C LEU A 360 3.57 -10.39 16.33
N ARG A 361 4.64 -9.71 16.76
CA ARG A 361 5.14 -8.50 16.08
C ARG A 361 5.85 -8.85 14.78
N CYS A 362 6.68 -9.89 14.77
CA CYS A 362 7.66 -10.09 13.70
C CYS A 362 7.71 -11.52 13.11
N PHE A 363 6.79 -12.42 13.49
CA PHE A 363 6.77 -13.80 12.97
C PHE A 363 6.77 -13.90 11.43
N TRP A 364 6.15 -12.93 10.77
CA TRP A 364 5.96 -12.90 9.31
C TRP A 364 7.26 -12.63 8.55
N ALA A 365 8.20 -11.89 9.15
CA ALA A 365 9.43 -11.46 8.48
C ALA A 365 10.31 -12.65 8.07
N TYR A 366 10.33 -13.71 8.87
CA TYR A 366 11.19 -14.87 8.63
C TYR A 366 10.89 -15.60 7.32
N ALA A 367 9.61 -15.72 6.96
CA ALA A 367 9.19 -16.34 5.71
C ALA A 367 9.56 -15.46 4.51
N LEU A 368 9.37 -14.15 4.63
CA LEU A 368 9.74 -13.19 3.59
C LEU A 368 11.25 -13.17 3.35
N ILE A 369 12.08 -13.21 4.40
CA ILE A 369 13.54 -13.33 4.24
C ILE A 369 13.89 -14.58 3.43
N ALA A 370 13.24 -15.72 3.72
CA ALA A 370 13.47 -16.95 2.97
C ALA A 370 13.03 -16.85 1.50
N ASP A 371 12.01 -16.04 1.19
CA ASP A 371 11.62 -15.70 -0.17
C ASP A 371 12.69 -14.87 -0.86
N GLU A 372 13.29 -13.89 -0.17
CA GLU A 372 14.35 -13.07 -0.74
C GLU A 372 15.60 -13.87 -1.11
N TYR A 373 15.98 -14.89 -0.32
CA TYR A 373 17.03 -15.83 -0.72
C TYR A 373 16.73 -16.49 -2.09
N VAL A 374 15.46 -16.80 -2.37
CA VAL A 374 15.05 -17.39 -3.64
C VAL A 374 15.02 -16.33 -4.75
N ASN A 375 14.45 -15.16 -4.47
CA ASN A 375 14.31 -14.05 -5.44
C ASN A 375 15.67 -13.58 -5.95
N HIS A 376 16.66 -13.49 -5.05
CA HIS A 376 18.03 -13.10 -5.38
C HIS A 376 18.91 -14.27 -5.86
N GLY A 377 18.32 -15.43 -6.14
CA GLY A 377 19.03 -16.57 -6.71
C GLY A 377 20.15 -17.13 -5.83
N GLN A 378 20.04 -17.01 -4.50
CA GLN A 378 21.09 -17.47 -3.59
C GLN A 378 21.29 -18.99 -3.68
N PRO A 379 22.52 -19.49 -3.44
CA PRO A 379 22.79 -20.91 -3.47
C PRO A 379 21.87 -21.69 -2.52
N PRO A 380 21.39 -22.89 -2.88
CA PRO A 380 20.52 -23.70 -2.03
C PRO A 380 21.05 -23.94 -0.60
N LYS A 381 22.39 -24.02 -0.45
CA LYS A 381 23.07 -24.15 0.84
C LYS A 381 22.91 -22.92 1.73
N ALA A 382 22.89 -21.71 1.17
CA ALA A 382 22.73 -20.47 1.92
C ALA A 382 21.32 -20.40 2.55
N LEU A 383 20.28 -20.64 1.73
CA LEU A 383 18.91 -20.76 2.21
C LEU A 383 18.77 -21.88 3.25
N LYS A 384 19.42 -23.02 3.04
CA LYS A 384 19.42 -24.11 4.04
C LYS A 384 19.99 -23.65 5.38
N GLY A 385 21.14 -22.97 5.39
CA GLY A 385 21.75 -22.45 6.61
C GLY A 385 20.82 -21.51 7.37
N TYR A 386 20.18 -20.58 6.67
CA TYR A 386 19.18 -19.69 7.25
C TYR A 386 18.00 -20.48 7.87
N LEU A 387 17.41 -21.41 7.11
CA LEU A 387 16.28 -22.22 7.56
C LEU A 387 16.64 -23.14 8.74
N ASP A 388 17.84 -23.73 8.75
CA ASP A 388 18.34 -24.58 9.83
C ASP A 388 18.42 -23.82 11.17
N THR A 389 18.76 -22.53 11.13
CA THR A 389 18.83 -21.67 12.31
C THR A 389 17.43 -21.20 12.72
N VAL A 390 16.68 -20.60 11.79
CA VAL A 390 15.37 -20.02 12.08
C VAL A 390 14.34 -21.07 12.50
N SER A 391 14.41 -22.30 11.95
CA SER A 391 13.51 -23.39 12.36
C SER A 391 13.69 -23.79 13.82
N LYS A 392 14.77 -23.41 14.49
CA LYS A 392 15.05 -23.74 15.91
C LYS A 392 14.67 -22.63 16.88
N LEU A 393 14.34 -21.43 16.40
CA LEU A 393 13.99 -20.31 17.27
C LEU A 393 12.75 -20.62 18.13
N PRO A 394 12.69 -20.14 19.38
CA PRO A 394 11.53 -20.32 20.25
C PRO A 394 10.30 -19.57 19.73
N VAL A 395 9.12 -19.94 20.25
CA VAL A 395 7.84 -19.30 19.93
C VAL A 395 7.27 -18.66 21.21
N ILE A 396 6.86 -17.40 21.11
CA ILE A 396 6.14 -16.66 22.16
C ILE A 396 4.73 -16.42 21.65
N LEU A 397 3.74 -17.04 22.30
CA LEU A 397 2.35 -16.97 21.87
C LEU A 397 1.61 -15.83 22.58
N PRO A 398 0.86 -14.99 21.85
CA PRO A 398 -0.07 -14.04 22.45
C PRO A 398 -1.27 -14.76 23.10
N GLU A 399 -2.00 -14.06 23.97
CA GLU A 399 -3.19 -14.60 24.64
C GLU A 399 -4.37 -14.83 23.66
N ASN A 400 -4.48 -13.99 22.63
CA ASN A 400 -5.49 -14.14 21.60
C ASN A 400 -5.24 -15.41 20.79
N LYS A 401 -6.24 -16.30 20.72
CA LYS A 401 -6.11 -17.62 20.10
C LYS A 401 -5.86 -17.56 18.59
N ASP A 402 -6.47 -16.62 17.89
CA ASP A 402 -6.30 -16.49 16.44
C ASP A 402 -4.91 -15.96 16.11
N ASP A 403 -4.43 -14.98 16.88
CA ASP A 403 -3.06 -14.48 16.74
C ASP A 403 -2.02 -15.52 17.16
N ALA A 404 -2.27 -16.30 18.23
CA ALA A 404 -1.40 -17.41 18.63
C ALA A 404 -1.31 -18.47 17.53
N LYS A 405 -2.45 -18.78 16.89
CA LYS A 405 -2.49 -19.66 15.73
C LYS A 405 -1.66 -19.10 14.58
N ARG A 406 -1.75 -17.82 14.26
CA ARG A 406 -0.94 -17.18 13.18
C ARG A 406 0.56 -17.32 13.42
N VAL A 407 1.02 -17.02 14.64
CA VAL A 407 2.44 -17.15 15.01
C VAL A 407 2.90 -18.61 14.91
N HIS A 408 2.08 -19.55 15.41
CA HIS A 408 2.38 -20.98 15.34
C HIS A 408 2.40 -21.52 13.90
N ASP A 409 1.44 -21.13 13.07
CA ASP A 409 1.33 -21.56 11.68
C ASP A 409 2.53 -21.04 10.87
N ALA A 410 3.00 -19.82 11.12
CA ALA A 410 4.23 -19.30 10.52
C ALA A 410 5.49 -20.08 10.92
N LYS A 411 5.59 -20.48 12.19
CA LYS A 411 6.67 -21.36 12.66
C LYS A 411 6.66 -22.70 11.92
N THR A 412 5.46 -23.28 11.78
CA THR A 412 5.25 -24.56 11.10
C THR A 412 5.66 -24.45 9.62
N ALA A 413 5.25 -23.39 8.94
CA ALA A 413 5.60 -23.13 7.54
C ALA A 413 7.12 -23.04 7.32
N ILE A 414 7.87 -22.44 8.25
CA ILE A 414 9.35 -22.42 8.17
C ILE A 414 9.95 -23.83 8.30
N ILE A 415 9.41 -24.66 9.20
CA ILE A 415 9.84 -26.05 9.37
C ILE A 415 9.54 -26.87 8.11
N ASP A 416 8.35 -26.71 7.53
CA ASP A 416 7.97 -27.40 6.30
C ASP A 416 8.85 -26.97 5.12
N ARG A 417 9.10 -25.67 4.98
CA ARG A 417 10.01 -25.13 3.96
C ARG A 417 11.43 -25.70 4.10
N LYS A 418 11.93 -25.80 5.34
CA LYS A 418 13.21 -26.46 5.63
C LYS A 418 13.19 -27.91 5.17
N ASN A 419 12.16 -28.68 5.53
CA ASN A 419 12.05 -30.10 5.16
C ASN A 419 11.99 -30.30 3.64
N ILE A 420 11.28 -29.43 2.91
CA ILE A 420 11.25 -29.43 1.45
C ILE A 420 12.63 -29.11 0.88
N GLN A 421 13.31 -28.09 1.42
CA GLN A 421 14.63 -27.68 0.97
C GLN A 421 15.69 -28.77 1.23
N ASP A 422 15.64 -29.45 2.37
CA ASP A 422 16.50 -30.59 2.70
C ASP A 422 16.32 -31.72 1.69
N LYS A 423 15.06 -32.09 1.39
CA LYS A 423 14.73 -33.09 0.36
C LYS A 423 15.25 -32.69 -1.02
N LYS A 424 15.11 -31.41 -1.40
CA LYS A 424 15.59 -30.87 -2.69
C LYS A 424 17.12 -30.99 -2.79
N ILE A 425 17.84 -30.67 -1.71
CA ILE A 425 19.30 -30.77 -1.67
C ILE A 425 19.75 -32.24 -1.72
N MET A 426 19.11 -33.13 -0.95
CA MET A 426 19.41 -34.57 -0.99
C MET A 426 19.19 -35.15 -2.38
N LEU A 427 18.04 -34.87 -3.01
CA LEU A 427 17.75 -35.32 -4.37
C LEU A 427 18.78 -34.80 -5.38
N HIS A 428 19.18 -33.53 -5.27
CA HIS A 428 20.21 -32.97 -6.15
C HIS A 428 21.57 -33.67 -5.96
N GLN A 429 21.95 -33.99 -4.72
CA GLN A 429 23.17 -34.74 -4.42
C GLN A 429 23.12 -36.15 -5.00
N GLU A 430 21.99 -36.86 -4.84
CA GLU A 430 21.77 -38.18 -5.43
C GLU A 430 21.90 -38.12 -6.96
N LEU A 431 21.18 -37.21 -7.62
CA LEU A 431 21.24 -37.06 -9.08
C LEU A 431 22.64 -36.72 -9.58
N THR A 432 23.39 -35.88 -8.84
CA THR A 432 24.77 -35.53 -9.21
C THR A 432 25.74 -36.69 -9.03
N MET A 433 25.49 -37.59 -8.07
CA MET A 433 26.29 -38.81 -7.87
C MET A 433 26.01 -39.89 -8.93
N PHE A 434 24.79 -39.95 -9.47
CA PHE A 434 24.38 -40.98 -10.44
C PHE A 434 24.56 -40.59 -11.92
N LEU A 435 24.89 -39.33 -12.22
CA LEU A 435 25.10 -38.87 -13.60
C LEU A 435 26.61 -38.78 -13.94
N PRO A 436 27.10 -39.49 -14.97
CA PRO A 436 28.49 -39.37 -15.40
C PRO A 436 28.78 -37.96 -15.91
N SER A 437 29.98 -37.47 -15.61
CA SER A 437 30.49 -36.12 -15.88
C SER A 437 30.58 -35.70 -17.37
N SER A 438 29.99 -36.47 -18.29
CA SER A 438 30.07 -36.28 -19.75
C SER A 438 28.76 -35.88 -20.43
N LEU A 439 27.65 -35.67 -19.71
CA LEU A 439 26.40 -35.20 -20.32
C LEU A 439 26.25 -33.67 -20.19
N SER A 440 26.48 -33.01 -21.32
CA SER A 440 26.32 -31.56 -21.53
C SER A 440 25.05 -30.99 -20.86
N THR A 441 25.24 -29.89 -20.11
CA THR A 441 24.25 -29.11 -19.35
C THR A 441 23.02 -28.70 -20.16
N THR A 442 23.12 -28.65 -21.49
CA THR A 442 22.02 -28.25 -22.39
C THR A 442 20.86 -29.26 -22.42
N THR A 443 21.16 -30.55 -22.27
CA THR A 443 20.14 -31.62 -22.32
C THR A 443 19.35 -31.73 -21.01
N MET A 444 19.97 -31.34 -19.89
CA MET A 444 19.34 -31.38 -18.57
C MET A 444 18.29 -30.28 -18.37
N THR A 445 18.50 -29.08 -18.90
CA THR A 445 17.52 -27.98 -18.79
C THR A 445 16.22 -28.28 -19.54
N GLN A 446 16.29 -29.04 -20.65
CA GLN A 446 15.13 -29.45 -21.43
C GLN A 446 14.33 -30.55 -20.73
N ASN A 447 14.99 -31.56 -20.15
CA ASN A 447 14.31 -32.60 -19.37
C ASN A 447 13.71 -32.05 -18.06
N TYR A 448 14.38 -31.09 -17.41
CA TYR A 448 13.86 -30.42 -16.22
C TYR A 448 12.57 -29.62 -16.49
N LYS A 449 12.52 -28.86 -17.59
CA LYS A 449 11.29 -28.17 -18.02
C LYS A 449 10.15 -29.13 -18.35
N LYS A 450 10.47 -30.28 -18.95
CA LYS A 450 9.48 -31.30 -19.32
C LYS A 450 8.88 -31.99 -18.08
N GLN A 451 9.70 -32.36 -17.09
CA GLN A 451 9.22 -32.93 -15.84
C GLN A 451 8.39 -31.94 -14.99
N LEU A 452 8.77 -30.65 -14.99
CA LEU A 452 7.98 -29.58 -14.34
C LEU A 452 6.64 -29.28 -15.05
N GLN A 453 6.54 -29.59 -16.35
CA GLN A 453 5.29 -29.48 -17.11
C GLN A 453 4.40 -30.71 -16.90
N GLU A 454 5.00 -31.91 -16.84
CA GLU A 454 4.28 -33.16 -16.55
C GLU A 454 3.75 -33.19 -15.10
N SER A 455 4.44 -32.56 -14.14
CA SER A 455 3.94 -32.38 -12.77
C SER A 455 2.87 -31.30 -12.63
N LYS A 456 2.59 -30.52 -13.68
CA LYS A 456 1.52 -29.50 -13.73
C LYS A 456 0.27 -29.97 -14.46
N SER A 457 0.33 -31.10 -15.18
CA SER A 457 -0.81 -31.69 -15.91
C SER A 457 -1.70 -32.59 -15.05
N GLU A 458 -1.33 -32.84 -13.79
CA GLU A 458 -2.24 -33.35 -12.76
C GLU A 458 -2.64 -32.15 -11.86
N SER A 459 -3.83 -31.62 -12.09
CA SER A 459 -4.39 -30.38 -11.49
C SER A 459 -5.87 -30.70 -11.20
N PRO A 460 -6.53 -30.16 -10.14
CA PRO A 460 -6.66 -28.71 -10.03
C PRO A 460 -6.78 -28.05 -8.65
N ALA A 461 -6.51 -26.74 -8.70
CA ALA A 461 -7.00 -25.70 -7.82
C ALA A 461 -6.41 -25.63 -6.40
N ASP A 462 -6.38 -24.41 -5.86
CA ASP A 462 -6.04 -24.04 -4.48
C ASP A 462 -4.55 -24.01 -4.10
N MET A 463 -3.84 -22.98 -4.57
CA MET A 463 -2.75 -22.35 -3.80
C MET A 463 -2.40 -20.97 -4.36
N PHE A 464 -3.38 -20.05 -4.36
CA PHE A 464 -3.07 -18.64 -4.21
C PHE A 464 -3.12 -18.34 -2.72
N ILE A 465 -1.95 -18.29 -2.08
CA ILE A 465 -1.85 -17.69 -0.75
C ILE A 465 -2.02 -16.19 -0.97
N SER A 466 -3.23 -15.70 -0.74
CA SER A 466 -3.45 -14.28 -0.46
C SER A 466 -2.68 -13.95 0.81
N TYR A 467 -1.80 -12.95 0.73
CA TYR A 467 -1.28 -12.32 1.93
C TYR A 467 -2.48 -11.71 2.68
N ASN A 468 -2.79 -12.25 3.86
CA ASN A 468 -3.87 -11.80 4.76
C ASN A 468 -3.38 -10.74 5.73
#